data_AF-A0A315F4E6-F1
#
_entry.id   AF-A0A315F4E6-F1
#
_cell.length_a   1.000
_cell.length_b   1.000
_cell.length_c   1.000
_cell.angle_alpha   90.00
_cell.angle_beta   90.00
_cell.angle_gamma   90.00
#
_symmetry.space_group_name_H-M   'P 1'
#
loop_
_entity.id
_entity.type
_entity.pdbx_description
1 polymer ?
#
loop_
_entity_poly.entity_id
_entity_poly.type
_entity_poly.pdbx_seq_one_letter_code
_entity_poly.pdbx_strand_id
1 'polypeptide(L)'
;MLYAVKTLLSALIIVIATELSKRSSSLAAFILALPIVSIIAICWIYYESEDTLKIADITYETFWYVLPTLPMFLLMSYFLRNEYNFYLSLLACCVITAILFALTQYLVSKFLLV
;
A
#
# COMPACT_ATOMS: atom_id res chain seq x y z
N MET A 1 -6.47 -11.10 -21.39
CA MET A 1 -5.46 -12.06 -21.90
C MET A 1 -4.06 -11.85 -21.29
N LEU A 2 -3.77 -10.74 -20.59
CA LEU A 2 -2.44 -10.46 -20.00
C LEU A 2 -2.30 -10.79 -18.51
N TYR A 3 -3.18 -11.63 -17.95
CA TYR A 3 -3.17 -11.97 -16.52
C TYR A 3 -1.84 -12.59 -16.07
N ALA A 4 -1.26 -13.49 -16.87
CA ALA A 4 0.04 -14.09 -16.55
C ALA A 4 1.16 -13.04 -16.43
N VAL A 5 1.18 -12.04 -17.32
CA VAL A 5 2.16 -10.95 -17.28
C VAL A 5 1.96 -10.07 -16.05
N LYS A 6 0.71 -9.69 -15.75
CA LYS A 6 0.37 -8.92 -14.54
C LYS A 6 0.84 -9.65 -13.28
N THR A 7 0.52 -10.95 -13.17
CA THR A 7 0.91 -11.78 -12.01
C THR A 7 2.42 -11.92 -11.88
N LEU A 8 3.13 -12.20 -12.98
CA LEU A 8 4.60 -12.33 -12.96
C LEU A 8 5.29 -11.02 -12.56
N LEU A 9 4.82 -9.88 -13.06
CA LEU A 9 5.33 -8.56 -12.66
C LEU A 9 5.09 -8.29 -11.17
N SER A 10 3.88 -8.57 -10.66
CA SER A 10 3.59 -8.39 -9.23
C SER A 10 4.46 -9.28 -8.34
N ALA A 11 4.63 -10.55 -8.70
CA ALA A 11 5.50 -11.46 -7.98
C ALA A 11 6.98 -10.99 -8.02
N LEU A 12 7.45 -10.49 -9.17
CA LEU A 12 8.81 -9.98 -9.32
C LEU A 12 9.07 -8.79 -8.40
N ILE A 13 8.13 -7.87 -8.22
CA ILE A 13 8.27 -6.73 -7.30
C ILE A 13 8.47 -7.21 -5.86
N ILE A 14 7.68 -8.19 -5.42
CA ILE A 14 7.80 -8.78 -4.09
C ILE A 14 9.17 -9.45 -3.92
N VAL A 15 9.60 -10.25 -4.90
CA VAL A 15 10.90 -10.91 -4.88
C VAL A 15 12.03 -9.87 -4.80
N ILE A 16 12.00 -8.83 -5.64
CA ILE A 16 13.00 -7.76 -5.63
C ILE A 16 13.07 -7.07 -4.25
N ALA A 17 11.92 -6.72 -3.67
CA ALA A 17 11.88 -6.07 -2.35
C ALA A 17 12.46 -6.98 -1.25
N THR A 18 12.11 -8.28 -1.26
CA THR A 18 12.62 -9.24 -0.28
C THR A 18 14.12 -9.52 -0.46
N GLU A 19 14.62 -9.66 -1.68
CA GLU A 19 16.05 -9.88 -1.94
C GLU A 19 16.89 -8.66 -1.57
N LEU A 20 16.40 -7.45 -1.83
CA LEU A 20 17.09 -6.23 -1.45
C LEU A 20 17.12 -6.03 0.07
N SER A 21 16.09 -6.50 0.79
CA SER A 21 16.09 -6.46 2.27
C SER A 21 17.22 -7.27 2.89
N LYS A 22 17.68 -8.34 2.23
CA LYS A 22 18.83 -9.15 2.68
C LYS A 22 20.16 -8.42 2.52
N ARG A 23 20.24 -7.46 1.59
CA ARG A 23 21.47 -6.70 1.30
C ARG A 23 21.53 -5.36 2.01
N SER A 24 20.41 -4.63 2.05
CA SER A 24 20.31 -3.31 2.69
C SER A 24 18.87 -3.01 3.10
N SER A 25 18.64 -2.87 4.40
CA SER A 25 17.33 -2.49 4.94
C SER A 25 16.86 -1.12 4.45
N SER A 26 17.79 -0.18 4.20
CA SER A 26 17.45 1.16 3.71
C SER A 26 16.95 1.13 2.26
N LEU A 27 17.62 0.37 1.37
CA LEU A 27 17.17 0.20 -0.01
C LEU A 27 15.84 -0.53 -0.09
N ALA A 28 15.63 -1.54 0.76
CA ALA A 28 14.35 -2.23 0.83
C ALA A 28 13.22 -1.31 1.30
N ALA A 29 13.46 -0.50 2.35
CA ALA A 29 12.47 0.48 2.82
C ALA A 29 12.12 1.52 1.74
N PHE A 30 13.12 1.99 0.99
CA PHE A 30 12.88 2.92 -0.13
C PHE A 30 11.97 2.30 -1.19
N ILE A 31 12.26 1.07 -1.63
CA ILE A 31 11.46 0.39 -2.66
C ILE A 31 10.05 0.07 -2.16
N LEU A 32 9.92 -0.38 -0.90
CA LEU A 32 8.62 -0.66 -0.29
C LEU A 32 7.77 0.61 -0.12
N ALA A 33 8.38 1.79 -0.02
CA ALA A 33 7.67 3.07 0.07
C ALA A 33 7.22 3.61 -1.30
N LEU A 34 7.81 3.15 -2.40
CA LEU A 34 7.44 3.60 -3.74
C LEU A 34 6.07 3.02 -4.16
N PRO A 35 5.19 3.80 -4.80
CA PRO A 35 3.88 3.34 -5.26
C PRO A 35 3.97 2.53 -6.57
N ILE A 36 4.94 1.63 -6.69
CA ILE A 36 5.24 0.87 -7.92
C ILE A 36 4.02 0.04 -8.36
N VAL A 37 3.38 -0.64 -7.41
CA VAL A 37 2.19 -1.46 -7.67
C VAL A 37 1.05 -0.59 -8.23
N SER A 38 0.82 0.56 -7.61
CA SER A 38 -0.22 1.52 -8.00
C SER A 38 0.04 2.09 -9.39
N ILE A 39 1.28 2.49 -9.69
CA ILE A 39 1.67 3.00 -11.01
C ILE A 39 1.41 1.94 -12.09
N ILE A 40 1.85 0.70 -11.87
CA ILE A 40 1.64 -0.39 -12.83
C ILE A 40 0.15 -0.65 -13.02
N ALA A 41 -0.64 -0.67 -11.94
CA ALA A 41 -2.09 -0.85 -12.02
C ALA A 41 -2.76 0.26 -12.84
N ILE A 42 -2.38 1.53 -12.62
CA ILE A 42 -2.91 2.67 -13.37
C ILE A 42 -2.54 2.58 -14.85
N CYS A 43 -1.30 2.20 -15.20
CA CYS A 43 -0.90 1.98 -16.59
C CYS A 43 -1.77 0.92 -17.27
N TRP A 44 -2.08 -0.18 -16.58
CA TRP A 44 -2.97 -1.21 -17.10
C TRP A 44 -4.41 -0.73 -17.23
N ILE A 45 -4.93 0.01 -16.25
CA ILE A 45 -6.28 0.59 -16.30
C ILE A 45 -6.40 1.55 -17.48
N TYR A 46 -5.40 2.41 -17.69
CA TYR A 46 -5.38 3.31 -18.84
C TYR A 46 -5.35 2.54 -20.16
N TYR A 47 -4.48 1.53 -20.27
CA TYR A 47 -4.40 0.69 -21.46
C TYR A 47 -5.71 -0.05 -21.79
N GLU A 48 -6.48 -0.43 -20.76
CA GLU A 48 -7.73 -1.19 -20.95
C GLU A 48 -8.97 -0.30 -21.12
N SER A 49 -8.98 0.91 -20.57
CA SER A 49 -10.18 1.77 -20.53
C SER A 49 -10.05 3.12 -21.22
N GLU A 50 -8.83 3.66 -21.35
CA GLU A 50 -8.54 5.03 -21.78
C GLU A 50 -9.29 6.13 -20.98
N ASP A 51 -9.88 5.77 -19.84
CA ASP A 51 -10.71 6.65 -19.01
C ASP A 51 -9.84 7.43 -18.01
N THR A 52 -9.53 8.67 -18.37
CA THR A 52 -8.69 9.56 -17.56
C THR A 52 -9.41 10.07 -16.31
N LEU A 53 -10.74 10.19 -16.32
CA LEU A 53 -11.52 10.62 -15.15
C LEU A 53 -11.52 9.53 -14.09
N LYS A 54 -11.76 8.28 -14.47
CA LYS A 54 -11.64 7.13 -13.57
C LYS A 54 -10.26 7.03 -12.93
N ILE A 55 -9.20 7.30 -13.68
CA ILE A 55 -7.83 7.29 -13.14
C ILE A 55 -7.62 8.45 -12.16
N ALA A 56 -8.14 9.64 -12.46
CA ALA A 56 -8.11 10.78 -11.55
C ALA A 56 -8.81 10.45 -10.23
N ASP A 57 -9.99 9.83 -10.28
CA ASP A 57 -10.74 9.43 -9.09
C ASP A 57 -9.98 8.38 -8.27
N ILE A 58 -9.49 7.31 -8.91
CA ILE A 58 -8.72 6.25 -8.24
C ILE A 58 -7.45 6.83 -7.58
N THR A 59 -6.73 7.72 -8.25
CA THR A 59 -5.51 8.32 -7.70
C THR A 59 -5.79 9.27 -6.55
N TYR A 60 -6.87 10.05 -6.63
CA TYR A 60 -7.33 10.93 -5.55
C TYR A 60 -7.77 10.13 -4.32
N GLU A 61 -8.56 9.08 -4.48
CA GLU A 61 -8.96 8.19 -3.39
C GLU A 61 -7.73 7.48 -2.78
N THR A 62 -6.82 6.99 -3.62
CA THR A 62 -5.59 6.33 -3.17
C THR A 62 -4.76 7.25 -2.27
N PHE A 63 -4.67 8.55 -2.58
CA PHE A 63 -3.98 9.52 -1.72
C PHE A 63 -4.54 9.53 -0.29
N TRP A 64 -5.87 9.60 -0.15
CA TRP A 64 -6.51 9.58 1.16
C TRP A 64 -6.31 8.26 1.90
N TYR A 65 -6.31 7.14 1.19
CA TYR A 65 -6.09 5.81 1.77
C TYR A 65 -4.63 5.51 2.11
N VAL A 66 -3.65 6.23 1.58
CA VAL A 66 -2.26 6.10 2.04
C VAL A 66 -2.11 6.61 3.47
N LEU A 67 -2.78 7.70 3.85
CA LEU A 67 -2.68 8.29 5.19
C LEU A 67 -2.95 7.29 6.34
N PRO A 68 -4.05 6.52 6.36
CA PRO A 68 -4.31 5.54 7.41
C PRO A 68 -3.34 4.34 7.40
N THR A 69 -2.55 4.12 6.35
CA THR A 69 -1.49 3.08 6.34
C THR A 69 -0.21 3.50 7.05
N LEU A 70 0.10 4.80 7.10
CA LEU A 70 1.37 5.31 7.63
C LEU A 70 1.60 4.95 9.12
N PRO A 71 0.59 5.04 10.01
CA PRO A 71 0.78 4.70 11.43
C PRO A 71 1.26 3.26 11.67
N MET A 72 0.89 2.31 10.81
CA MET A 72 1.32 0.92 10.93
C MET A 72 2.84 0.77 10.93
N PHE A 73 3.57 1.54 10.12
CA PHE A 73 5.03 1.45 10.07
C PHE A 73 5.68 1.89 11.38
N LEU A 74 5.14 2.96 12.00
CA LEU A 74 5.61 3.47 13.29
C LEU A 74 5.24 2.52 14.43
N LEU A 75 4.01 2.02 14.44
CA LEU A 75 3.52 1.09 15.45
C LEU A 75 4.27 -0.24 15.40
N MET A 76 4.50 -0.80 14.21
CA MET A 76 5.28 -2.01 14.05
C MET A 76 6.71 -1.81 14.55
N SER A 77 7.37 -0.72 14.17
CA SER A 77 8.72 -0.38 14.68
C SER A 77 8.72 -0.26 16.20
N TYR A 78 7.72 0.42 16.78
CA TYR A 78 7.58 0.58 18.23
C TYR A 78 7.38 -0.76 18.95
N PHE A 79 6.47 -1.62 18.48
CA PHE A 79 6.22 -2.91 19.11
C PHE A 79 7.46 -3.82 19.03
N LEU A 80 8.10 -3.90 17.87
CA LEU A 80 9.27 -4.77 17.71
C LEU A 80 10.49 -4.26 18.50
N ARG A 81 10.66 -2.93 18.65
CA ARG A 81 11.72 -2.33 19.49
C ARG A 81 11.50 -2.55 20.99
N ASN A 82 10.26 -2.76 21.41
CA ASN A 82 9.90 -3.09 22.79
C ASN A 82 9.75 -4.61 23.01
N GLU A 83 10.30 -5.43 22.12
CA GLU A 83 10.36 -6.90 22.23
C GLU A 83 8.99 -7.60 22.27
N TYR A 84 7.92 -6.94 21.80
CA TYR A 84 6.63 -7.61 21.62
C TYR A 84 6.71 -8.71 20.54
N ASN A 85 5.88 -9.74 20.68
CA ASN A 85 5.82 -10.83 19.71
C ASN A 85 5.43 -10.33 18.31
N PHE A 86 6.15 -10.76 17.27
CA PHE A 86 5.95 -10.32 15.89
C PHE A 86 4.51 -10.55 15.39
N TYR A 87 3.95 -11.75 15.60
CA TYR A 87 2.61 -12.09 15.08
C TYR A 87 1.51 -11.30 15.76
N LEU A 88 1.61 -11.10 17.09
CA LEU A 88 0.68 -10.25 17.83
C LEU A 88 0.80 -8.78 17.42
N SER A 89 2.03 -8.29 17.22
CA SER A 89 2.29 -6.94 16.75
C SER A 89 1.70 -6.70 15.35
N LEU A 90 1.88 -7.67 14.45
CA LEU A 90 1.30 -7.65 13.11
C LEU A 90 -0.23 -7.62 13.16
N LEU A 91 -0.84 -8.49 13.96
CA LEU A 91 -2.29 -8.52 14.13
C LEU A 91 -2.83 -7.20 14.67
N ALA A 92 -2.20 -6.64 15.71
CA ALA A 92 -2.59 -5.36 16.28
C ALA A 92 -2.49 -4.22 15.24
N CYS A 93 -1.39 -4.16 14.49
CA CYS A 93 -1.22 -3.22 13.39
C CYS A 93 -2.31 -3.38 12.32
N CYS A 94 -2.63 -4.61 11.90
CA CYS A 94 -3.70 -4.86 10.93
C CYS A 94 -5.07 -4.37 11.43
N VAL A 95 -5.41 -4.64 12.70
CA VAL A 95 -6.67 -4.18 13.31
C VAL A 95 -6.73 -2.66 13.37
N ILE A 96 -5.65 -2.01 13.83
CA ILE A 96 -5.57 -0.54 13.90
C ILE A 96 -5.71 0.07 12.51
N THR A 97 -4.99 -0.46 11.51
CA THR A 97 -5.10 0.02 10.12
C THR A 97 -6.52 -0.14 9.59
N ALA A 98 -7.19 -1.27 9.83
CA ALA A 98 -8.57 -1.47 9.40
C ALA A 98 -9.53 -0.44 10.03
N ILE A 99 -9.37 -0.13 11.31
CA ILE A 99 -10.15 0.91 12.01
C ILE A 99 -9.88 2.29 11.40
N LEU A 100 -8.60 2.64 11.16
CA LEU A 100 -8.23 3.91 10.55
C LEU A 100 -8.78 4.04 9.12
N PHE A 101 -8.77 2.97 8.33
CA PHE A 101 -9.40 2.95 7.01
C PHE A 101 -10.90 3.22 7.08
N ALA A 102 -11.61 2.55 8.00
CA ALA A 102 -13.05 2.78 8.18
C ALA A 102 -13.35 4.23 8.58
N LEU A 103 -12.53 4.81 9.47
CA LEU A 103 -12.64 6.22 9.85
C LEU A 103 -12.34 7.16 8.69
N THR A 104 -11.26 6.94 7.95
CA THR A 104 -10.92 7.73 6.76
C THR A 104 -12.04 7.67 5.73
N GLN A 105 -12.58 6.49 5.45
CA GLN A 105 -13.67 6.34 4.47
C GLN A 105 -14.94 7.07 4.92
N TYR A 106 -15.27 7.02 6.21
CA TYR A 106 -16.38 7.79 6.77
C TYR A 106 -16.14 9.31 6.64
N LEU A 107 -14.91 9.79 6.85
CA LEU A 107 -14.57 11.20 6.71
C LEU A 107 -14.59 11.66 5.25
N VAL A 108 -14.00 10.87 4.33
CA VAL A 108 -13.96 11.19 2.90
C VAL A 108 -15.36 11.25 2.31
N SER A 109 -16.19 10.23 2.57
CA SER A 109 -17.57 10.20 2.09
C SER A 109 -18.46 11.32 2.65
N LYS A 110 -18.18 11.80 3.87
CA LYS A 110 -18.99 12.82 4.53
C LYS A 110 -18.56 14.26 4.21
N PHE A 111 -17.27 14.50 3.99
CA PHE A 111 -16.71 15.86 3.90
C PHE A 111 -15.99 16.18 2.59
N LEU A 112 -15.49 15.19 1.85
CA LEU A 112 -14.63 15.39 0.68
C LEU A 112 -15.29 14.99 -0.65
N LEU A 113 -16.37 14.20 -0.62
CA LEU A 113 -17.14 13.75 -1.79
C LEU A 113 -18.60 14.29 -1.76
N VAL A 114 -18.76 15.61 -1.75
CA VAL A 114 -19.98 16.32 -2.21
C VAL A 114 -19.69 16.90 -3.58
#